data_AF-A0A924X9C5-F1
#
_entry.id   AF-A0A924X9C5-F1
#
_cell.length_a   1.000
_cell.length_b   1.000
_cell.length_c   1.000
_cell.angle_alpha   90.00
_cell.angle_beta   90.00
_cell.angle_gamma   90.00
#
_symmetry.space_group_name_H-M   'P 1'
#
loop_
_entity.id
_entity.type
_entity.pdbx_description
1 polymer ?
#
loop_
_entity_poly.entity_id
_entity_poly.type
_entity_poly.pdbx_seq_one_letter_code
_entity_poly.pdbx_strand_id
1 'polypeptide(L)'
;MSPVNITVRNNGPYRVEFDNEGDVRLVDHEGNPVAMPGLKFSLCRCGASSKKPFCDGTHSKIGFKGAQEAAAEFDATKGAELAGSVQQVDAGGDSRLPSQADRSAESRPTPAVREEGPV
;
A
#
# COMPACT_ATOMS: atom_id res chain seq x y z
N MET A 1 18.98 -7.07 -23.40
CA MET A 1 18.39 -6.07 -22.48
C MET A 1 19.18 -6.12 -21.20
N SER A 2 19.95 -5.07 -20.92
CA SER A 2 20.71 -4.98 -19.68
C SER A 2 19.75 -4.74 -18.51
N PRO A 3 19.93 -5.42 -17.37
CA PRO A 3 18.98 -5.34 -16.26
C PRO A 3 19.05 -3.96 -15.59
N VAL A 4 17.88 -3.35 -15.37
CA VAL A 4 17.74 -2.15 -14.54
C VAL A 4 17.45 -2.60 -13.11
N ASN A 5 18.35 -2.27 -12.18
CA ASN A 5 18.18 -2.62 -10.77
C ASN A 5 17.62 -1.43 -10.00
N ILE A 6 16.44 -1.60 -9.40
CA ILE A 6 15.85 -0.63 -8.48
C ILE A 6 15.83 -1.25 -7.08
N THR A 7 16.76 -0.82 -6.23
CA THR A 7 16.89 -1.29 -4.86
C THR A 7 16.17 -0.36 -3.90
N VAL A 8 15.25 -0.90 -3.10
CA VAL A 8 14.62 -0.17 -1.99
C VAL A 8 15.53 -0.25 -0.77
N ARG A 9 16.12 0.87 -0.32
CA ARG A 9 16.90 0.86 0.93
C ARG A 9 15.99 0.90 2.14
N ASN A 10 16.34 0.13 3.18
CA ASN A 10 15.64 0.21 4.45
C ASN A 10 15.72 1.64 4.99
N ASN A 11 14.57 2.19 5.42
CA ASN A 11 14.44 3.57 5.90
C ASN A 11 15.06 4.64 4.98
N GLY A 12 15.21 4.32 3.69
CA GLY A 12 16.00 5.12 2.75
C GLY A 12 15.39 5.25 1.35
N PRO A 13 16.13 5.87 0.42
CA PRO A 13 15.66 6.15 -0.93
C PRO A 13 15.61 4.91 -1.83
N TYR A 14 15.02 5.06 -3.02
CA TYR A 14 15.14 4.09 -4.11
C TYR A 14 16.46 4.30 -4.84
N ARG A 15 17.32 3.28 -4.91
CA ARG A 15 18.58 3.35 -5.64
C ARG A 15 18.41 2.69 -7.00
N VAL A 16 18.58 3.48 -8.06
CA VAL A 16 18.44 3.03 -9.45
C VAL A 16 19.84 2.90 -10.04
N GLU A 17 20.15 1.73 -10.59
CA GLU A 17 21.43 1.42 -11.21
C GLU A 17 21.19 0.63 -12.50
N PHE A 18 21.83 1.07 -13.59
CA PHE A 18 21.78 0.40 -14.89
C PHE A 18 23.09 0.63 -15.65
N ASP A 19 23.42 -0.33 -16.50
CA ASP A 19 24.50 -0.19 -17.47
C ASP A 19 23.94 0.54 -18.70
N ASN A 20 24.73 1.43 -19.31
CA ASN A 20 24.40 2.40 -20.40
C ASN A 20 23.61 1.86 -21.62
N GLU A 21 23.25 0.58 -21.63
CA GLU A 21 22.55 -0.14 -22.69
C GLU A 21 21.02 -0.20 -22.52
N GLY A 22 20.48 0.38 -21.44
CA GLY A 22 19.04 0.55 -21.24
C GLY A 22 18.58 2.00 -21.47
N ASP A 23 17.55 2.21 -22.29
CA ASP A 23 16.88 3.52 -22.45
C ASP A 23 16.00 3.79 -21.21
N VAL A 24 16.64 4.07 -20.07
CA VAL A 24 15.94 4.49 -18.85
C VAL A 24 15.69 5.99 -18.94
N ARG A 25 14.42 6.38 -19.00
CA ARG A 25 14.02 7.79 -18.98
C ARG A 25 13.28 8.07 -17.69
N LEU A 26 13.75 9.08 -16.96
CA LEU A 26 12.99 9.67 -15.88
C LEU A 26 12.11 10.76 -16.47
N VAL A 27 10.80 10.58 -16.43
CA VAL A 27 9.81 11.57 -16.88
C VAL A 27 8.96 12.03 -15.70
N ASP A 28 8.48 13.26 -15.76
CA ASP A 28 7.47 13.75 -14.82
C ASP A 28 6.05 13.32 -15.23
N HIS A 29 5.05 13.74 -14.44
CA HIS A 29 3.64 13.46 -14.70
C HIS A 29 3.08 14.06 -16.00
N GLU A 30 3.77 15.05 -16.58
CA GLU A 30 3.42 15.70 -17.84
C GLU A 30 4.18 15.09 -19.02
N GLY A 31 5.07 14.13 -18.76
CA GLY A 31 5.90 13.46 -19.77
C GLY A 31 7.19 14.22 -20.09
N ASN A 32 7.53 15.29 -19.37
CA ASN A 32 8.78 16.00 -19.59
C ASN A 32 9.97 15.20 -19.02
N PRO A 33 11.10 15.13 -19.74
CA PRO A 33 12.28 14.44 -19.25
C PRO A 33 12.93 15.20 -18.09
N VAL A 34 13.23 14.49 -17.01
CA VAL A 34 13.96 15.00 -15.85
C VAL A 34 15.44 14.66 -16.01
N ALA A 35 16.31 15.65 -15.80
CA ALA A 35 17.76 15.47 -15.88
C ALA A 35 18.25 14.47 -14.82
N MET A 36 18.82 13.35 -15.27
CA MET A 36 19.43 12.35 -14.40
C MET A 36 20.92 12.66 -14.19
N PRO A 37 21.46 12.51 -12.98
CA PRO A 37 22.86 12.82 -12.68
C PRO A 37 23.86 11.75 -13.19
N GLY A 38 23.37 10.69 -13.85
CA GLY A 38 24.19 9.62 -14.43
C GLY A 38 23.49 8.26 -14.38
N LEU A 39 24.30 7.19 -14.52
CA LEU A 39 23.86 5.78 -14.51
C LEU A 39 23.37 5.26 -13.15
N LYS A 40 23.71 5.99 -12.08
CA LYS A 40 23.38 5.62 -10.70
C LYS A 40 22.82 6.83 -9.99
N PHE A 41 21.58 6.74 -9.52
CA PHE A 41 20.95 7.82 -8.77
C PHE A 41 20.01 7.29 -7.70
N SER A 42 19.61 8.20 -6.79
CA SER A 42 18.73 7.88 -5.68
C SER A 42 17.49 8.76 -5.70
N LEU A 43 16.30 8.15 -5.75
CA LEU A 43 15.02 8.85 -5.72
C LEU A 43 14.49 8.96 -4.29
N CYS A 44 13.91 10.13 -3.98
CA CYS A 44 13.33 10.38 -2.68
C CYS A 44 12.10 9.49 -2.45
N ARG A 45 12.11 8.78 -1.32
CA ARG A 45 10.97 7.99 -0.84
C ARG A 45 10.28 8.61 0.39
N CYS A 46 10.97 9.53 1.09
CA CYS A 46 10.52 10.08 2.36
C CYS A 46 9.66 11.35 2.24
N GLY A 47 9.51 11.93 1.05
CA GLY A 47 8.75 13.17 0.81
C GLY A 47 9.40 14.48 1.31
N ALA A 48 10.37 14.41 2.22
CA ALA A 48 10.98 15.58 2.83
C ALA A 48 12.21 16.15 2.10
N SER A 49 12.62 15.56 0.97
CA SER A 49 13.79 16.07 0.25
C SER A 49 13.55 17.48 -0.32
N SER A 50 14.58 18.32 -0.28
CA SER A 50 14.59 19.64 -0.92
C SER A 50 14.98 19.58 -2.40
N LYS A 51 15.48 18.44 -2.88
CA LYS A 51 15.93 18.24 -4.28
C LYS A 51 15.08 17.22 -5.03
N LYS A 52 13.75 17.25 -4.83
CA LYS A 52 12.83 16.33 -5.49
C LYS A 52 13.02 16.38 -7.01
N PRO A 53 12.99 15.22 -7.70
CA PRO A 53 12.65 13.87 -7.22
C PRO A 53 13.81 13.11 -6.55
N PHE A 54 14.99 13.69 -6.43
CA PHE A 54 16.19 13.04 -5.91
C PHE A 54 16.27 13.07 -4.38
N CYS A 55 17.05 12.13 -3.83
CA CYS A 55 17.34 12.09 -2.40
C CYS A 55 18.54 12.98 -2.06
N ASP A 56 18.39 13.79 -1.01
CA ASP A 56 19.41 14.70 -0.45
C ASP A 56 19.89 14.27 0.95
N GLY A 57 19.50 13.08 1.42
CA GLY A 57 19.83 12.57 2.75
C GLY A 57 18.89 13.04 3.86
N THR A 58 17.86 13.85 3.57
CA THR A 58 16.91 14.33 4.59
C THR A 58 16.16 13.18 5.29
N HIS A 59 15.98 12.03 4.64
CA HIS A 59 15.35 10.84 5.21
C HIS A 59 15.98 10.39 6.55
N SER A 60 17.31 10.46 6.68
CA SER A 60 17.99 10.08 7.92
C SER A 60 17.74 11.10 9.04
N LYS A 61 17.63 12.39 8.69
CA LYS A 61 17.45 13.48 9.66
C LYS A 61 16.05 13.46 10.29
N ILE A 62 15.04 13.10 9.51
CA ILE A 62 13.65 13.03 9.97
C ILE A 62 13.27 11.68 10.58
N GLY A 63 14.21 10.72 10.62
CA GLY A 63 13.93 9.37 11.09
C GLY A 63 12.89 8.65 10.23
N PHE A 64 12.97 8.79 8.91
CA PHE A 64 11.99 8.18 8.01
C PHE A 64 11.94 6.66 8.19
N LYS A 65 10.78 6.15 8.59
CA LYS A 65 10.51 4.71 8.65
C LYS A 65 9.87 4.24 7.36
N GLY A 66 10.47 3.24 6.73
CA GLY A 66 9.92 2.64 5.52
C GLY A 66 8.64 1.86 5.81
N ALA A 67 7.73 1.80 4.83
CA ALA A 67 6.44 1.11 4.97
C ALA A 67 6.55 -0.35 5.45
N GLN A 68 7.60 -1.08 5.08
CA GLN A 68 7.82 -2.46 5.55
C GLN A 68 8.12 -2.53 7.05
N GLU A 69 8.91 -1.59 7.56
CA GLU A 69 9.24 -1.52 8.98
C GLU A 69 8.04 -1.00 9.78
N ALA A 70 7.35 0.04 9.28
CA ALA A 70 6.14 0.57 9.90
C ALA A 70 4.98 -0.46 9.93
N ALA A 71 4.84 -1.28 8.89
CA ALA A 71 3.87 -2.37 8.86
C ALA A 71 4.24 -3.45 9.89
N ALA A 72 5.50 -3.87 9.95
CA ALA A 72 5.95 -4.85 10.94
C ALA A 72 5.74 -4.36 12.39
N GLU A 73 5.98 -3.08 12.66
CA GLU A 73 5.69 -2.47 13.97
C GLU A 73 4.19 -2.44 14.28
N PHE A 74 3.35 -2.10 13.30
CA PHE A 74 1.89 -2.11 13.46
C PHE A 74 1.35 -3.52 13.74
N ASP A 75 1.81 -4.52 12.97
CA ASP A 75 1.43 -5.92 13.15
C ASP A 75 1.87 -6.46 14.52
N ALA A 76 3.09 -6.13 14.96
CA ALA A 76 3.59 -6.51 16.28
C ALA A 76 2.74 -5.92 17.43
N THR A 77 2.22 -4.71 17.26
CA THR A 77 1.43 -4.03 18.31
C THR A 77 -0.01 -4.57 18.38
N LYS A 78 -0.63 -4.94 17.25
CA LYS A 78 -1.98 -5.54 17.23
C LYS A 78 -2.01 -7.01 17.66
N GLY A 79 -0.93 -7.77 17.44
CA GLY A 79 -0.84 -9.16 17.90
C GLY A 79 -0.93 -9.32 19.42
N ALA A 80 -0.55 -8.29 20.18
CA ALA A 80 -0.62 -8.28 21.65
C ALA A 80 -2.04 -7.98 22.18
N GLU A 81 -2.85 -7.17 21.48
CA GLU A 81 -4.19 -6.79 21.94
C GLU A 81 -5.26 -7.83 21.57
N LEU A 82 -5.14 -8.50 20.42
CA LEU A 82 -6.12 -9.52 19.98
C LEU A 82 -6.01 -10.85 20.74
N ALA A 83 -4.86 -11.15 21.33
CA ALA A 83 -4.66 -12.37 22.12
C ALA A 83 -5.43 -12.36 23.47
N GLY A 84 -5.89 -11.19 23.92
CA GLY A 84 -6.55 -11.02 25.23
C GLY A 84 -8.08 -11.12 25.24
N SER A 85 -8.76 -11.26 24.10
CA SER A 85 -10.23 -11.20 24.04
C SER A 85 -10.94 -12.41 23.46
N VAL A 86 -10.21 -13.45 23.03
CA VAL A 86 -10.84 -14.73 22.67
C VAL A 86 -10.99 -15.56 23.94
N GLN A 87 -11.99 -15.22 24.77
CA GLN A 87 -12.47 -16.12 25.80
C GLN A 87 -12.96 -17.39 25.10
N GLN A 88 -12.19 -18.46 25.33
CA GLN A 88 -12.51 -19.83 24.97
C GLN A 88 -13.92 -20.14 25.48
N VAL A 89 -14.89 -20.14 24.57
CA VAL A 89 -16.20 -20.71 24.86
C VAL A 89 -15.99 -22.22 24.88
N ASP A 90 -15.89 -22.78 26.08
CA ASP A 90 -15.80 -24.22 26.26
C ASP A 90 -16.98 -24.89 25.55
N ALA A 91 -16.65 -25.74 24.58
CA ALA A 91 -17.61 -26.56 23.86
C ALA A 91 -18.16 -27.65 24.79
N GLY A 92 -19.09 -27.26 25.67
CA GLY A 92 -19.86 -28.16 26.52
C GLY A 92 -21.31 -27.71 26.55
N GLY A 93 -22.16 -28.22 25.64
CA GLY A 93 -23.59 -27.97 25.73
C GLY A 93 -24.44 -28.29 24.49
N ASP A 94 -25.05 -29.48 24.51
CA ASP A 94 -26.36 -29.86 23.94
C ASP A 94 -26.59 -29.76 22.41
N SER A 95 -26.54 -30.93 21.78
CA SER A 95 -26.96 -31.21 20.41
C SER A 95 -28.49 -31.07 20.23
N ARG A 96 -29.00 -29.84 20.13
CA ARG A 96 -30.36 -29.60 19.58
C ARG A 96 -30.32 -28.58 18.45
N LEU A 97 -30.30 -29.09 17.22
CA LEU A 97 -30.61 -28.31 16.03
C LEU A 97 -32.06 -27.80 16.11
N PRO A 98 -32.33 -26.49 15.93
CA PRO A 98 -33.67 -26.05 15.58
C PRO A 98 -33.97 -26.43 14.13
N SER A 99 -35.10 -27.09 13.92
CA SER A 99 -35.57 -27.57 12.63
C SER A 99 -35.79 -26.41 11.65
N GLN A 100 -35.30 -26.59 10.42
CA GLN A 100 -35.53 -25.72 9.29
C GLN A 100 -37.03 -25.69 8.92
N ALA A 101 -37.75 -24.68 9.38
CA ALA A 101 -39.09 -24.36 8.89
C ALA A 101 -39.39 -22.89 9.18
N ASP A 102 -38.80 -21.98 8.40
CA ASP A 102 -39.54 -20.85 7.82
C ASP A 102 -38.62 -20.11 6.82
N ARG A 103 -38.66 -20.52 5.56
CA ARG A 103 -38.16 -19.71 4.43
C ARG A 103 -39.35 -19.46 3.51
N SER A 104 -40.17 -18.48 3.84
CA SER A 104 -41.23 -18.03 2.94
C SER A 104 -41.30 -16.52 2.91
N ALA A 105 -41.03 -15.97 1.71
CA ALA A 105 -41.33 -14.61 1.25
C ALA A 105 -40.66 -13.47 2.06
N GLU A 106 -40.18 -12.38 1.48
CA GLU A 106 -40.92 -11.44 0.64
C GLU A 106 -39.99 -10.68 -0.32
N SER A 107 -40.40 -10.69 -1.59
CA SER A 107 -40.29 -9.65 -2.62
C SER A 107 -39.31 -8.48 -2.45
N ARG A 108 -38.34 -8.40 -3.38
CA ARG A 108 -37.60 -7.17 -3.71
C ARG A 108 -38.49 -6.25 -4.57
N PRO A 109 -38.74 -4.99 -4.18
CA PRO A 109 -39.12 -3.97 -5.15
C PRO A 109 -37.86 -3.30 -5.73
N THR A 110 -37.75 -3.29 -7.06
CA THR A 110 -36.78 -2.48 -7.81
C THR A 110 -37.19 -1.00 -7.76
N PRO A 111 -36.35 -0.05 -7.31
CA PRO A 111 -36.66 1.36 -7.49
C PRO A 111 -36.41 1.78 -8.94
N ALA A 112 -37.42 2.45 -9.49
CA ALA A 112 -37.53 2.96 -10.84
C ALA A 112 -36.47 4.03 -11.17
N VAL A 113 -35.93 3.93 -12.38
CA VAL A 113 -35.13 4.96 -13.03
C VAL A 113 -36.08 6.07 -13.47
N ARG A 114 -35.82 7.32 -13.07
CA ARG A 114 -36.58 8.49 -13.52
C ARG A 114 -35.64 9.38 -14.34
N GLU A 115 -35.89 9.42 -15.64
CA GLU A 115 -35.28 10.35 -16.59
C GLU A 115 -36.03 11.69 -16.55
N GLU A 116 -35.31 12.78 -16.35
CA GLU A 116 -35.81 14.14 -16.61
C GLU A 116 -34.67 14.89 -17.32
N GLY A 117 -34.89 15.25 -18.59
CA GLY A 117 -33.93 15.93 -19.45
C GLY A 117 -33.81 17.43 -19.17
N PRO A 118 -32.80 18.11 -19.74
CA PRO A 118 -32.63 19.55 -19.61
C PRO A 118 -33.46 20.34 -20.64
N VAL A 119 -33.95 21.49 -20.18
CA VAL A 119 -34.69 22.54 -20.90
C VAL A 119 -33.78 23.39 -21.76
#